data_AF-A0A956E336-F1
#
_entry.id   AF-A0A956E336-F1
#
_cell.length_a   1.000
_cell.length_b   1.000
_cell.length_c   1.000
_cell.angle_alpha   90.00
_cell.angle_beta   90.00
_cell.angle_gamma   90.00
#
_symmetry.space_group_name_H-M   'P 1'
#
loop_
_entity.id
_entity.type
_entity.pdbx_description
1 polymer ?
#
loop_
_entity_poly.entity_id
_entity_poly.type
_entity_poly.pdbx_seq_one_letter_code
_entity_poly.pdbx_strand_id
1 'polypeptide(L)'
;MAALTSGWTQPVEPTVGLPLFKGLVGALTRQRASTRQRAFVKFVTFHTLYLDLLRAAFPHVPFLFVYRDPVEIMVSIERQNGPLLARVKGGPASAAWTGLDRRVVTEMSDMAYHAAVFRRCLTALLAHDGPISLVRYRDISPASIGRILERAFDYRPSTTDLHEMQAQFGFCSKAPDSGERFTADSALKRRAATSELRRTVERELEPLVRSLDGSANRITI
;
A
#
# COMPACT_ATOMS: atom_id res chain seq x y z
N MET A 1 -13.80 7.55 4.22
CA MET A 1 -14.02 6.36 3.37
C MET A 1 -15.29 5.62 3.73
N ALA A 2 -15.45 5.06 4.94
CA ALA A 2 -16.70 4.38 5.34
C ALA A 2 -17.98 5.20 5.06
N ALA A 3 -17.98 6.49 5.36
CA ALA A 3 -19.12 7.38 5.07
C ALA A 3 -19.37 7.61 3.57
N LEU A 4 -18.32 7.53 2.74
CA LEU A 4 -18.41 7.74 1.27
C LEU A 4 -18.78 6.48 0.51
N THR A 5 -18.75 5.33 1.17
CA THR A 5 -18.99 4.00 0.61
C THR A 5 -20.19 3.31 1.25
N SER A 6 -21.05 4.05 1.98
CA SER A 6 -22.18 3.49 2.73
C SER A 6 -21.76 2.32 3.64
N GLY A 7 -20.69 2.52 4.43
CA GLY A 7 -20.11 1.47 5.24
C GLY A 7 -19.37 0.40 4.42
N TRP A 8 -18.74 0.80 3.32
CA TRP A 8 -18.00 -0.06 2.39
C TRP A 8 -18.89 -1.01 1.57
N THR A 9 -20.18 -0.76 1.49
CA THR A 9 -21.14 -1.58 0.73
C THR A 9 -21.30 -1.14 -0.72
N GLN A 10 -20.85 0.08 -1.06
CA GLN A 10 -20.91 0.64 -2.41
C GLN A 10 -19.54 1.23 -2.80
N PRO A 11 -19.17 1.19 -4.10
CA PRO A 11 -18.06 1.99 -4.59
C PRO A 11 -18.32 3.47 -4.31
N VAL A 12 -17.26 4.28 -4.14
CA VAL A 12 -17.45 5.72 -3.98
C VAL A 12 -17.94 6.27 -5.32
N GLU A 13 -19.19 6.73 -5.35
CA GLU A 13 -19.69 7.54 -6.46
C GLU A 13 -18.80 8.80 -6.55
N PRO A 14 -18.14 9.05 -7.69
CA PRO A 14 -17.13 10.10 -7.83
C PRO A 14 -17.60 11.52 -7.49
N THR A 15 -18.91 11.75 -7.37
CA THR A 15 -19.47 13.11 -7.35
C THR A 15 -19.66 13.67 -5.93
N VAL A 16 -20.11 12.88 -4.96
CA VAL A 16 -20.43 13.41 -3.61
C VAL A 16 -19.23 13.36 -2.66
N GLY A 17 -18.39 12.33 -2.74
CA GLY A 17 -17.24 12.15 -1.84
C GLY A 17 -15.96 12.89 -2.23
N LEU A 18 -15.87 13.28 -3.50
CA LEU A 18 -14.65 13.82 -4.09
C LEU A 18 -14.30 15.22 -3.56
N PRO A 19 -15.22 16.20 -3.46
CA PRO A 19 -14.89 17.52 -2.91
C PRO A 19 -14.43 17.43 -1.45
N LEU A 20 -15.08 16.59 -0.64
CA LEU A 20 -14.72 16.39 0.77
C LEU A 20 -13.32 15.78 0.88
N PHE A 21 -13.01 14.76 0.08
CA PHE A 21 -11.68 14.14 0.10
C PHE A 21 -10.59 15.13 -0.34
N LYS A 22 -10.83 15.91 -1.40
CA LYS A 22 -9.91 16.97 -1.84
C LYS A 22 -9.69 18.02 -0.76
N GLY A 23 -10.77 18.46 -0.11
CA GLY A 23 -10.72 19.43 0.98
C GLY A 23 -9.93 18.90 2.19
N LEU A 24 -10.15 17.64 2.57
CA LEU A 24 -9.42 17.00 3.66
C LEU A 24 -7.92 16.93 3.38
N VAL A 25 -7.53 16.41 2.21
CA VAL A 25 -6.12 16.33 1.82
C VAL A 25 -5.52 17.74 1.76
N GLY A 26 -6.20 18.70 1.13
CA GLY A 26 -5.74 20.10 1.06
C GLY A 26 -5.55 20.75 2.44
N ALA A 27 -6.42 20.46 3.40
CA ALA A 27 -6.28 20.93 4.78
C ALA A 27 -5.08 20.29 5.50
N LEU A 28 -4.87 18.98 5.30
CA LEU A 28 -3.76 18.23 5.90
C LEU A 28 -2.41 18.60 5.29
N THR A 29 -2.37 18.89 3.98
CA THR A 29 -1.17 19.25 3.23
C THR A 29 -0.98 20.77 3.09
N ARG A 30 -1.81 21.58 3.75
CA ARG A 30 -1.72 23.05 3.70
C ARG A 30 -0.31 23.49 4.08
N GLN A 31 0.30 24.34 3.26
CA GLN A 31 1.60 24.93 3.58
C GLN A 31 1.51 25.73 4.89
N ARG A 32 2.30 25.33 5.89
CA ARG A 32 2.35 25.99 7.21
C ARG A 32 3.59 26.84 7.42
N ALA A 33 4.58 26.72 6.53
CA ALA A 33 5.82 27.47 6.54
C ALA A 33 6.31 27.64 5.09
N SER A 34 6.97 28.75 4.79
CA SER A 34 7.55 29.03 3.45
C SER A 34 8.55 27.95 3.01
N THR A 35 9.22 27.30 3.96
CA THR A 35 10.18 26.22 3.73
C THR A 35 9.54 24.88 3.34
N ARG A 36 8.24 24.68 3.59
CA ARG A 36 7.53 23.42 3.28
C ARG A 36 6.79 23.53 1.95
N GLN A 37 7.47 23.16 0.86
CA GLN A 37 6.94 23.33 -0.50
C GLN A 37 6.28 22.10 -1.11
N ARG A 38 6.41 20.93 -0.46
CA ARG A 38 5.90 19.64 -0.93
C ARG A 38 5.26 18.87 0.22
N ALA A 39 4.28 18.04 -0.10
CA ALA A 39 3.64 17.14 0.83
C ALA A 39 3.52 15.74 0.21
N PHE A 40 3.78 14.71 1.01
CA PHE A 40 3.61 13.31 0.62
C PHE A 40 2.47 12.71 1.44
N VAL A 41 1.50 12.09 0.76
CA VAL A 41 0.38 11.43 1.41
C VAL A 41 0.58 9.92 1.31
N LYS A 42 0.73 9.27 2.46
CA LYS A 42 0.87 7.82 2.53
C LYS A 42 -0.49 7.16 2.72
N PHE A 43 -0.86 6.30 1.80
CA PHE A 43 -1.98 5.39 1.95
C PHE A 43 -1.53 4.01 2.42
N VAL A 44 -2.46 3.25 2.98
CA VAL A 44 -2.29 1.81 3.28
C VAL A 44 -2.95 0.95 2.21
N THR A 45 -2.50 -0.30 2.06
CA THR A 45 -2.70 -1.15 0.87
C THR A 45 -4.13 -1.25 0.33
N PHE A 46 -5.16 -1.33 1.17
CA PHE A 46 -6.55 -1.45 0.69
C PHE A 46 -7.10 -0.17 0.03
N HIS A 47 -6.42 0.98 0.17
CA HIS A 47 -6.78 2.17 -0.59
C HIS A 47 -6.57 2.01 -2.09
N THR A 48 -5.84 0.98 -2.53
CA THR A 48 -5.72 0.61 -3.95
C THR A 48 -7.08 0.30 -4.58
N LEU A 49 -8.06 -0.17 -3.78
CA LEU A 49 -9.43 -0.38 -4.26
C LEU A 49 -10.17 0.93 -4.60
N TYR A 50 -9.57 2.08 -4.30
CA TYR A 50 -10.11 3.42 -4.53
C TYR A 50 -9.22 4.25 -5.45
N LEU A 51 -8.33 3.62 -6.23
CA LEU A 51 -7.44 4.34 -7.13
C LEU A 51 -8.20 5.32 -8.03
N ASP A 52 -9.34 4.93 -8.58
CA ASP A 52 -10.11 5.81 -9.46
C ASP A 52 -10.57 7.10 -8.76
N LEU A 53 -11.01 7.01 -7.50
CA LEU A 53 -11.33 8.18 -6.69
C LEU A 53 -10.08 9.03 -6.40
N LEU A 54 -8.97 8.39 -6.02
CA LEU A 54 -7.71 9.09 -5.73
C LEU A 54 -7.19 9.83 -6.96
N ARG A 55 -7.35 9.24 -8.14
CA ARG A 55 -6.92 9.80 -9.43
C ARG A 55 -7.87 10.87 -9.92
N ALA A 56 -9.19 10.71 -9.74
CA ALA A 56 -10.14 11.79 -9.98
C ALA A 56 -9.89 13.01 -9.06
N ALA A 57 -9.47 12.77 -7.82
CA ALA A 57 -9.18 13.83 -6.85
C ALA A 57 -7.93 14.61 -7.22
N PHE A 58 -6.91 13.90 -7.69
CA PHE A 58 -5.57 14.41 -7.94
C PHE A 58 -5.01 13.88 -9.27
N PRO A 59 -5.58 14.31 -10.42
CA PRO A 59 -5.25 13.72 -11.72
C PRO A 59 -3.78 13.93 -12.13
N HIS A 60 -3.17 15.02 -11.67
CA HIS A 60 -1.79 15.37 -11.98
C HIS A 60 -0.80 15.04 -10.85
N VAL A 61 -1.26 14.47 -9.74
CA VAL A 61 -0.36 14.10 -8.64
C VAL A 61 0.26 12.72 -8.95
N PRO A 62 1.59 12.57 -8.85
CA PRO A 62 2.25 11.30 -9.02
C PRO A 62 1.92 10.30 -7.90
N PHE A 63 1.76 9.03 -8.27
CA PHE A 63 1.51 7.93 -7.33
C PHE A 63 2.67 6.92 -7.39
N LEU A 64 3.08 6.44 -6.22
CA LEU A 64 4.05 5.36 -6.06
C LEU A 64 3.39 4.21 -5.29
N PHE A 65 3.38 3.02 -5.88
CA PHE A 65 2.97 1.80 -5.20
C PHE A 65 4.19 0.98 -4.79
N VAL A 66 4.36 0.79 -3.48
CA VAL A 66 5.41 -0.06 -2.91
C VAL A 66 4.84 -1.46 -2.67
N TYR A 67 5.42 -2.46 -3.32
CA TYR A 67 5.00 -3.86 -3.17
C TYR A 67 6.14 -4.74 -2.65
N ARG A 68 5.80 -5.80 -1.91
CA ARG A 68 6.75 -6.70 -1.26
C ARG A 68 6.42 -8.13 -1.64
N ASP A 69 7.37 -9.03 -1.39
CA ASP A 69 7.17 -10.46 -1.45
C ASP A 69 5.87 -10.85 -0.68
N PRO A 70 4.92 -11.53 -1.34
CA PRO A 70 3.62 -11.84 -0.76
C PRO A 70 3.70 -12.80 0.42
N VAL A 71 4.71 -13.67 0.50
CA VAL A 71 4.96 -14.52 1.67
C VAL A 71 5.31 -13.66 2.88
N GLU A 72 6.17 -12.66 2.71
CA GLU A 72 6.56 -11.76 3.80
C GLU A 72 5.39 -10.92 4.31
N ILE A 73 4.45 -10.54 3.42
CA ILE A 73 3.22 -9.83 3.78
C ILE A 73 2.31 -10.74 4.61
N MET A 74 2.01 -11.94 4.10
CA MET A 74 1.09 -12.87 4.76
C MET A 74 1.61 -13.28 6.14
N VAL A 75 2.89 -13.64 6.27
CA VAL A 75 3.50 -13.96 7.57
C VAL A 75 3.46 -12.77 8.52
N SER A 76 3.63 -11.53 8.02
CA SER A 76 3.52 -10.34 8.85
C SER A 76 2.12 -10.14 9.41
N ILE A 77 1.07 -10.52 8.67
CA ILE A 77 -0.32 -10.34 9.08
C ILE A 77 -0.71 -11.38 10.12
N GLU A 78 -0.39 -12.65 9.85
CA GLU A 78 -0.67 -13.77 10.76
C GLU A 78 0.06 -13.60 12.11
N ARG A 79 1.28 -13.04 12.10
CA ARG A 79 2.05 -12.80 13.33
C ARG A 79 1.63 -11.58 14.12
N GLN A 80 1.18 -10.52 13.45
CA GLN A 80 0.94 -9.24 14.11
C GLN A 80 -0.53 -9.02 14.51
N ASN A 81 -1.43 -10.00 14.31
CA ASN A 81 -2.89 -9.80 14.44
C ASN A 81 -3.27 -8.44 13.85
N GLY A 82 -2.79 -8.16 12.63
CA GLY A 82 -2.71 -6.79 12.11
C GLY A 82 -4.02 -6.05 12.39
N PRO A 83 -4.06 -5.05 13.29
CA PRO A 83 -5.28 -4.65 13.98
C PRO A 83 -6.35 -4.07 13.06
N LEU A 84 -6.04 -3.88 11.78
CA LEU A 84 -7.00 -3.47 10.76
C LEU A 84 -7.65 -4.63 10.02
N LEU A 85 -6.91 -5.65 9.58
CA LEU A 85 -7.48 -6.72 8.75
C LEU A 85 -8.21 -7.78 9.58
N ALA A 86 -7.65 -8.15 10.73
CA ALA A 86 -8.29 -9.06 11.68
C ALA A 86 -9.62 -8.52 12.23
N ARG A 87 -9.76 -7.18 12.32
CA ARG A 87 -11.01 -6.53 12.78
C ARG A 87 -12.08 -6.39 11.69
N VAL A 88 -11.74 -6.63 10.43
CA VAL A 88 -12.65 -6.36 9.29
C VAL A 88 -13.34 -7.63 8.80
N LYS A 89 -12.73 -8.80 8.95
CA LYS A 89 -13.41 -10.06 8.65
C LYS A 89 -14.64 -10.22 9.56
N GLY A 90 -15.79 -10.54 8.97
CA GLY A 90 -17.09 -10.57 9.67
C GLY A 90 -17.77 -9.19 9.81
N GLY A 91 -17.05 -8.09 9.54
CA GLY A 91 -17.62 -6.75 9.51
C GLY A 91 -18.40 -6.46 8.21
N PRO A 92 -19.17 -5.36 8.17
CA PRO A 92 -19.96 -4.97 6.98
C PRO A 92 -19.14 -4.81 5.70
N ALA A 93 -17.85 -4.48 5.83
CA ALA A 93 -16.91 -4.23 4.73
C ALA A 93 -16.23 -5.48 4.14
N SER A 94 -16.34 -6.62 4.82
CA SER A 94 -15.56 -7.83 4.50
C SER A 94 -15.78 -8.35 3.07
N ALA A 95 -17.04 -8.39 2.62
CA ALA A 95 -17.41 -8.78 1.26
C ALA A 95 -16.83 -7.82 0.21
N ALA A 96 -16.91 -6.51 0.44
CA ALA A 96 -16.43 -5.52 -0.52
C ALA A 96 -14.91 -5.50 -0.68
N TRP A 97 -14.16 -5.81 0.37
CA TRP A 97 -12.69 -5.86 0.33
C TRP A 97 -12.15 -7.08 -0.40
N THR A 98 -12.94 -8.15 -0.51
CA THR A 98 -12.60 -9.35 -1.29
C THR A 98 -13.25 -9.36 -2.66
N GLY A 99 -14.38 -8.68 -2.82
CA GLY A 99 -15.23 -8.79 -4.01
C GLY A 99 -16.07 -10.05 -4.08
N LEU A 100 -16.16 -10.78 -2.96
CA LEU A 100 -16.84 -12.06 -2.88
C LEU A 100 -18.18 -11.90 -2.15
N ASP A 101 -19.07 -12.86 -2.37
CA ASP A 101 -20.32 -12.92 -1.63
C ASP A 101 -20.05 -13.03 -0.12
N ARG A 102 -20.91 -12.39 0.69
CA ARG A 102 -20.75 -12.38 2.15
C ARG A 102 -20.73 -13.80 2.73
N ARG A 103 -21.55 -14.72 2.21
CA ARG A 103 -21.60 -16.12 2.68
C ARG A 103 -20.26 -16.81 2.47
N VAL A 104 -19.67 -16.63 1.28
CA VAL A 104 -18.32 -17.14 0.97
C VAL A 104 -17.32 -16.60 1.97
N VAL A 105 -17.31 -15.28 2.20
CA VAL A 105 -16.35 -14.63 3.11
C VAL A 105 -16.48 -15.13 4.55
N THR A 106 -17.70 -15.38 5.03
CA THR A 106 -17.96 -15.90 6.38
C THR A 106 -17.35 -17.29 6.59
N GLU A 107 -17.29 -18.11 5.55
CA GLU A 107 -16.75 -19.48 5.60
C GLU A 107 -15.23 -19.55 5.40
N MET A 108 -14.59 -18.48 4.94
CA MET A 108 -13.14 -18.46 4.70
C MET A 108 -12.35 -18.59 6.00
N SER A 109 -11.15 -19.17 5.94
CA SER A 109 -10.13 -18.99 6.97
C SER A 109 -9.59 -17.55 6.95
N ASP A 110 -8.92 -17.10 8.01
CA ASP A 110 -8.32 -15.75 8.06
C ASP A 110 -7.27 -15.58 6.97
N MET A 111 -6.40 -16.58 6.79
CA MET A 111 -5.41 -16.61 5.72
C MET A 111 -6.05 -16.49 4.33
N ALA A 112 -7.11 -17.24 4.06
CA ALA A 112 -7.79 -17.19 2.76
C ALA A 112 -8.46 -15.83 2.53
N TYR A 113 -9.06 -15.25 3.57
CA TYR A 113 -9.63 -13.90 3.52
C TYR A 113 -8.55 -12.86 3.22
N HIS A 114 -7.43 -12.88 3.94
CA HIS A 114 -6.30 -11.96 3.71
C HIS A 114 -5.77 -12.09 2.28
N ALA A 115 -5.52 -13.31 1.80
CA ALA A 115 -5.08 -13.56 0.44
C ALA A 115 -6.06 -12.98 -0.60
N ALA A 116 -7.37 -13.16 -0.42
CA ALA A 116 -8.38 -12.60 -1.31
C ALA A 116 -8.40 -11.06 -1.32
N VAL A 117 -8.20 -10.40 -0.17
CA VAL A 117 -8.08 -8.94 -0.11
C VAL A 117 -6.86 -8.44 -0.89
N PHE A 118 -5.68 -9.06 -0.69
CA PHE A 118 -4.48 -8.68 -1.44
C PHE A 118 -4.61 -8.96 -2.93
N ARG A 119 -5.19 -10.11 -3.30
CA ARG A 119 -5.49 -10.46 -4.68
C ARG A 119 -6.32 -9.35 -5.34
N ARG A 120 -7.42 -8.93 -4.70
CA ARG A 120 -8.27 -7.84 -5.21
C ARG A 120 -7.49 -6.52 -5.34
N CYS A 121 -6.67 -6.17 -4.36
CA CYS A 121 -5.86 -4.94 -4.43
C CYS A 121 -4.86 -4.98 -5.60
N LEU A 122 -4.13 -6.08 -5.79
CA LEU A 122 -3.16 -6.24 -6.87
C LEU A 122 -3.85 -6.29 -8.24
N THR A 123 -4.99 -6.97 -8.36
CA THR A 123 -5.80 -6.96 -9.57
C THR A 123 -6.30 -5.56 -9.91
N ALA A 124 -6.81 -4.81 -8.93
CA ALA A 124 -7.26 -3.43 -9.14
C ALA A 124 -6.11 -2.51 -9.57
N LEU A 125 -4.91 -2.70 -9.02
CA LEU A 125 -3.72 -1.96 -9.44
C LEU A 125 -3.33 -2.28 -10.89
N LEU A 126 -3.32 -3.56 -11.26
CA LEU A 126 -2.94 -4.00 -12.61
C LEU A 126 -3.95 -3.60 -13.68
N ALA A 127 -5.23 -3.48 -13.32
CA ALA A 127 -6.30 -3.04 -14.21
C ALA A 127 -6.39 -1.50 -14.34
N HIS A 128 -5.59 -0.74 -13.59
CA HIS A 128 -5.65 0.71 -13.61
C HIS A 128 -4.78 1.29 -14.74
N ASP A 129 -5.40 2.06 -15.64
CA ASP A 129 -4.74 2.61 -16.84
C ASP A 129 -3.91 3.88 -16.59
N GLY A 130 -3.96 4.46 -15.38
CA GLY A 130 -3.24 5.68 -15.05
C GLY A 130 -1.77 5.46 -14.67
N PRO A 131 -0.86 6.43 -14.89
CA PRO A 131 0.54 6.31 -14.48
C PRO A 131 0.68 6.20 -12.96
N ILE A 132 1.11 5.02 -12.51
CA ILE A 132 1.50 4.71 -11.12
C ILE A 132 2.88 4.09 -11.19
N SER A 133 3.87 4.74 -10.58
CA SER A 133 5.21 4.16 -10.44
C SER A 133 5.18 2.97 -9.49
N LEU A 134 5.91 1.91 -9.82
CA LEU A 134 5.97 0.70 -9.01
C LEU A 134 7.38 0.50 -8.47
N VAL A 135 7.51 0.15 -7.18
CA VAL A 135 8.81 -0.20 -6.60
C VAL A 135 8.69 -1.42 -5.69
N ARG A 136 9.63 -2.36 -5.86
CA ARG A 136 9.80 -3.48 -4.93
C ARG A 136 10.37 -2.95 -3.62
N TYR A 137 9.78 -3.33 -2.50
CA TYR A 137 10.26 -2.98 -1.16
C TYR A 137 11.74 -3.31 -0.96
N ARG A 138 12.21 -4.45 -1.48
CA ARG A 138 13.62 -4.88 -1.37
C ARG A 138 14.60 -3.98 -2.13
N ASP A 139 14.12 -3.19 -3.08
CA ASP A 139 14.95 -2.27 -3.87
C ASP A 139 15.07 -0.90 -3.16
N ILE A 140 14.26 -0.62 -2.14
CA ILE A 140 14.30 0.62 -1.37
C ILE A 140 15.46 0.56 -0.35
N SER A 141 16.44 1.45 -0.53
CA SER A 141 17.65 1.55 0.28
C SER A 141 18.13 3.01 0.36
N PRO A 142 19.08 3.34 1.25
CA PRO A 142 19.70 4.66 1.26
C PRO A 142 20.27 5.07 -0.11
N ALA A 143 20.87 4.12 -0.83
CA ALA A 143 21.47 4.39 -2.14
C ALA A 143 20.42 4.67 -3.23
N SER A 144 19.21 4.13 -3.08
CA SER A 144 18.20 4.18 -4.13
C SER A 144 17.10 5.21 -3.92
N ILE A 145 16.94 5.73 -2.69
CA ILE A 145 15.83 6.64 -2.35
C ILE A 145 15.81 7.90 -3.23
N GLY A 146 16.96 8.52 -3.50
CA GLY A 146 17.03 9.71 -4.35
C GLY A 146 16.51 9.43 -5.76
N ARG A 147 16.91 8.31 -6.37
CA ARG A 147 16.46 7.87 -7.69
C ARG A 147 14.96 7.51 -7.70
N ILE A 148 14.46 6.88 -6.63
CA ILE A 148 13.03 6.60 -6.50
C ILE A 148 12.24 7.91 -6.47
N LEU A 149 12.67 8.90 -5.67
CA LEU A 149 11.98 10.18 -5.56
C LEU A 149 11.96 10.95 -6.89
N GLU A 150 13.08 10.96 -7.59
CA GLU A 150 13.19 11.59 -8.90
C GLU A 150 12.28 10.92 -9.93
N ARG A 151 12.33 9.59 -10.03
CA ARG A 151 11.56 8.83 -11.04
C ARG A 151 10.07 8.79 -10.73
N ALA A 152 9.70 8.66 -9.47
CA ALA A 152 8.30 8.50 -9.07
C ALA A 152 7.57 9.84 -8.96
N PHE A 153 8.24 10.89 -8.49
CA PHE A 153 7.60 12.13 -8.07
C PHE A 153 8.17 13.38 -8.74
N ASP A 154 9.14 13.24 -9.64
CA ASP A 154 9.91 14.36 -10.21
C ASP A 154 10.49 15.26 -9.10
N TYR A 155 10.96 14.62 -8.02
CA TYR A 155 11.44 15.32 -6.84
C TYR A 155 12.91 15.00 -6.58
N ARG A 156 13.73 16.04 -6.64
CA ARG A 156 15.15 15.99 -6.28
C ARG A 156 15.35 16.70 -4.93
N PRO A 157 15.54 15.97 -3.82
CA PRO A 157 15.88 16.59 -2.54
C PRO A 157 17.23 17.31 -2.62
N SER A 158 17.43 18.32 -1.76
CA SER A 158 18.76 18.91 -1.58
C SER A 158 19.74 17.85 -1.06
N THR A 159 21.05 18.09 -1.19
CA THR A 159 22.07 17.19 -0.63
C THR A 159 21.87 16.96 0.87
N THR A 160 21.51 18.01 1.61
CA THR A 160 21.21 17.94 3.04
C THR A 160 19.97 17.09 3.32
N ASP A 161 18.86 17.36 2.64
CA ASP A 161 17.62 16.59 2.84
C ASP A 161 17.81 15.12 2.47
N LEU A 162 18.56 14.83 1.40
CA LEU A 162 18.83 13.47 0.97
C LEU A 162 19.64 12.71 2.04
N HIS A 163 20.65 13.35 2.63
CA HIS A 163 21.44 12.76 3.71
C HIS A 163 20.58 12.47 4.94
N GLU A 164 19.68 13.40 5.32
CA GLU A 164 18.73 13.18 6.42
C GLU A 164 17.76 12.03 6.12
N MET A 165 17.22 11.97 4.90
CA MET A 165 16.35 10.87 4.46
C MET A 165 17.08 9.52 4.50
N GLN A 166 18.34 9.47 4.05
CA GLN A 166 19.16 8.27 4.08
C GLN A 166 19.44 7.79 5.51
N ALA A 167 19.67 8.70 6.46
CA ALA A 167 19.86 8.37 7.86
C ALA A 167 18.62 7.68 8.48
N GLN A 168 17.40 8.01 8.02
CA GLN A 168 16.16 7.41 8.53
C GLN A 168 16.05 5.89 8.28
N PHE A 169 16.79 5.34 7.32
CA PHE A 169 16.82 3.89 7.08
C PHE A 169 17.39 3.09 8.25
N GLY A 170 18.12 3.74 9.16
CA GLY A 170 18.63 3.11 10.38
C GLY A 170 17.56 2.84 11.45
N PHE A 171 16.32 3.29 11.28
CA PHE A 171 15.28 3.29 12.31
C PHE A 171 14.00 2.56 11.89
N CYS A 172 13.32 1.97 12.87
CA CYS A 172 12.09 1.22 12.68
C CYS A 172 10.91 2.18 12.45
N SER A 173 10.32 2.16 11.25
CA SER A 173 9.18 3.01 10.90
C SER A 173 7.89 2.70 11.68
N LYS A 174 7.86 1.61 12.46
CA LYS A 174 6.71 1.22 13.29
C LYS A 174 6.83 1.71 14.73
N ALA A 175 7.98 2.23 15.12
CA ALA A 175 8.24 2.77 16.44
C ALA A 175 9.02 4.09 16.32
N PRO A 176 8.47 5.10 15.62
CA PRO A 176 9.20 6.33 15.26
C PRO A 176 9.71 7.10 16.48
N ASP A 177 8.99 7.05 17.60
CA ASP A 177 9.33 7.79 18.82
C ASP A 177 10.28 7.03 19.76
N SER A 178 10.59 5.76 19.44
CA SER A 178 11.37 4.88 20.33
C SER A 178 12.88 4.89 20.04
N GLY A 179 13.30 5.42 18.88
CA GLY A 179 14.68 5.27 18.41
C GLY A 179 15.07 3.82 18.07
N GLU A 180 14.12 2.88 18.01
CA GLU A 180 14.37 1.47 17.69
C GLU A 180 15.08 1.35 16.35
N ARG A 181 16.16 0.55 16.31
CA ARG A 181 16.93 0.30 15.10
C ARG A 181 16.17 -0.60 14.13
N PHE A 182 16.24 -0.27 12.85
CA PHE A 182 15.69 -1.13 11.82
C PHE A 182 16.43 -2.47 11.80
N THR A 183 15.68 -3.56 11.85
CA THR A 183 16.20 -4.92 11.65
C THR A 183 15.48 -5.57 10.48
N ALA A 184 16.25 -6.06 9.50
CA ALA A 184 15.69 -6.75 8.35
C ALA A 184 15.07 -8.08 8.78
N ASP A 185 13.74 -8.20 8.62
CA ASP A 185 12.98 -9.38 9.05
C ASP A 185 12.57 -10.32 7.90
N SER A 186 12.98 -10.03 6.66
CA SER A 186 12.58 -10.79 5.47
C SER A 186 12.93 -12.27 5.56
N ALA A 187 14.18 -12.60 5.92
CA ALA A 187 14.62 -14.00 6.02
C ALA A 187 13.85 -14.76 7.11
N LEU A 188 13.62 -14.13 8.27
CA LEU A 188 12.86 -14.71 9.36
C LEU A 188 11.41 -14.96 8.95
N LYS A 189 10.78 -14.00 8.25
CA LYS A 189 9.41 -14.15 7.73
C LYS A 189 9.32 -15.28 6.72
N ARG A 190 10.23 -15.34 5.75
CA ARG A 190 10.25 -16.42 4.76
C ARG A 190 10.44 -17.78 5.43
N ARG A 191 11.34 -17.93 6.41
CA ARG A 191 11.52 -19.21 7.13
C ARG A 191 10.27 -19.63 7.91
N ALA A 192 9.53 -18.66 8.45
CA ALA A 192 8.32 -18.92 9.24
C ALA A 192 7.08 -19.28 8.40
N ALA A 193 7.14 -19.13 7.09
CA ALA A 193 6.03 -19.43 6.21
C ALA A 193 5.75 -20.95 6.16
N THR A 194 4.54 -21.33 6.59
CA THR A 194 4.05 -22.71 6.50
C THR A 194 3.89 -23.14 5.03
N SER A 195 3.86 -24.45 4.78
CA SER A 195 3.63 -25.00 3.45
C SER A 195 2.26 -24.62 2.88
N GLU A 196 1.25 -24.43 3.73
CA GLU A 196 -0.08 -24.00 3.31
C GLU A 196 -0.09 -22.53 2.85
N LEU A 197 0.56 -21.64 3.61
CA LEU A 197 0.70 -20.23 3.26
C LEU A 197 1.47 -20.09 1.95
N ARG A 198 2.57 -20.82 1.78
CA ARG A 198 3.37 -20.82 0.54
C ARG A 198 2.53 -21.22 -0.67
N ARG A 199 1.80 -22.34 -0.58
CA ARG A 199 0.92 -22.79 -1.67
C ARG A 199 -0.18 -21.78 -2.00
N THR A 200 -0.77 -21.14 -0.99
CA THR A 200 -1.79 -20.11 -1.19
C THR A 200 -1.22 -18.90 -1.92
N VAL A 201 -0.06 -18.41 -1.47
CA VAL A 201 0.65 -17.29 -2.09
C VAL A 201 1.05 -17.60 -3.53
N GLU A 202 1.64 -18.77 -3.77
CA GLU A 202 2.08 -19.22 -5.09
C GLU A 202 0.91 -19.28 -6.09
N ARG A 203 -0.24 -19.81 -5.64
CA ARG A 203 -1.44 -19.90 -6.47
C ARG A 203 -2.08 -18.55 -6.73
N GLU A 204 -2.20 -17.70 -5.72
CA GLU A 204 -3.15 -16.57 -5.77
C GLU A 204 -2.49 -15.19 -5.92
N LEU A 205 -1.26 -15.02 -5.44
CA LEU A 205 -0.61 -13.71 -5.37
C LEU A 205 0.64 -13.62 -6.25
N GLU A 206 1.41 -14.70 -6.35
CA GLU A 206 2.66 -14.72 -7.12
C GLU A 206 2.46 -14.35 -8.61
N PRO A 207 1.42 -14.82 -9.32
CA PRO A 207 1.19 -14.39 -10.71
C PRO A 207 0.98 -12.88 -10.86
N LEU A 208 0.31 -12.26 -9.88
CA LEU A 208 0.04 -10.82 -9.88
C LEU A 208 1.32 -10.04 -9.56
N VAL A 209 2.13 -10.51 -8.60
CA VAL A 209 3.42 -9.89 -8.29
C VAL A 209 4.39 -9.98 -9.46
N ARG A 210 4.45 -11.14 -10.15
CA ARG A 210 5.24 -11.27 -11.40
C ARG A 210 4.77 -10.32 -12.49
N SER A 211 3.47 -10.07 -12.59
CA SER A 211 2.93 -9.08 -13.53
C SER A 211 3.40 -7.65 -13.20
N LEU A 212 3.48 -7.31 -11.91
CA LEU A 212 4.06 -6.02 -11.46
C LEU A 212 5.57 -5.94 -11.72
N ASP A 213 6.30 -7.05 -11.66
CA ASP A 213 7.73 -7.08 -12.00
C ASP A 213 8.02 -6.80 -13.46
N GLY A 214 7.18 -7.36 -14.34
CA GLY A 214 7.25 -7.16 -15.78
C GLY A 214 6.67 -5.83 -16.25
N SER A 215 6.06 -5.05 -15.36
CA SER A 215 5.43 -3.78 -15.72
C SER A 215 6.47 -2.74 -16.14
N ALA A 216 6.20 -2.03 -17.24
CA ALA A 216 6.99 -0.89 -17.70
C ALA A 216 7.01 0.26 -16.68
N ASN A 217 6.03 0.31 -15.77
CA ASN A 217 5.95 1.32 -14.70
C ASN A 217 6.88 1.01 -13.51
N ARG A 218 7.61 -0.11 -13.53
CA ARG A 218 8.53 -0.47 -12.45
C ARG A 218 9.81 0.36 -12.51
N ILE A 219 10.09 1.06 -11.41
CA ILE A 219 11.35 1.77 -11.22
C ILE A 219 12.46 0.73 -11.07
N THR A 220 13.34 0.69 -12.06
CA THR A 220 14.57 -0.11 -11.99
C THR A 220 15.69 0.78 -11.46
N ILE A 221 16.26 0.32 -10.35
CA ILE A 221 17.29 1.02 -9.58
C ILE A 221 18.67 0.54 -10.04
#